data_AF-A0A6F9JKT2-F1
#
_entry.id   AF-A0A6F9JKT2-F1
#
_cell.length_a   1.000
_cell.length_b   1.000
_cell.length_c   1.000
_cell.angle_alpha   90.00
_cell.angle_beta   90.00
_cell.angle_gamma   90.00
#
_symmetry.space_group_name_H-M   'P 1'
#
loop_
_entity.id
_entity.type
_entity.pdbx_description
1 polymer ?
#
loop_
_entity_poly.entity_id
_entity_poly.type
_entity_poly.pdbx_seq_one_letter_code
_entity_poly.pdbx_strand_id
1 'polypeptide(L)'
;KMNKSIYLLSILSSIFLPLNLIVGFFGMNTNNLFFKDSPYGTLYIFSLICCILIVGFIFYHSKKTKEFDLDEGKKAKKQTK
;
A
#
# COMPACT_ATOMS: atom_id res chain seq x y z
N LYS A 1 4.09 14.26 24.01
CA LYS A 1 4.41 14.55 22.59
C LYS A 1 4.83 13.24 21.93
N MET A 2 4.03 12.70 21.01
CA MET A 2 4.48 11.53 20.24
C MET A 2 5.72 11.93 19.43
N ASN A 3 6.79 11.14 19.53
CA ASN A 3 8.06 11.50 18.89
C ASN A 3 7.88 11.41 17.37
N LYS A 4 7.95 12.55 16.66
CA LYS A 4 7.79 12.60 15.19
C LYS A 4 8.71 11.60 14.49
N SER A 5 9.90 11.35 15.03
CA SER A 5 10.86 10.38 14.50
C SER A 5 10.34 8.94 14.54
N ILE A 6 9.64 8.53 15.61
CA ILE A 6 9.06 7.17 15.72
C ILE A 6 7.87 7.01 14.75
N TYR A 7 7.07 8.07 14.59
CA TYR A 7 5.97 8.09 13.63
C TYR A 7 6.46 7.95 12.18
N LEU A 8 7.48 8.71 11.79
CA LEU A 8 8.10 8.59 10.47
C LEU A 8 8.72 7.21 10.24
N LEU A 9 9.41 6.67 11.26
CA LEU A 9 10.00 5.33 11.17
C LEU A 9 8.94 4.24 10.98
N SER A 10 7.79 4.34 11.66
CA SER A 10 6.68 3.39 11.48
C SER A 10 6.08 3.46 10.09
N ILE A 11 5.92 4.66 9.52
CA ILE A 11 5.41 4.85 8.15
C ILE A 11 6.38 4.28 7.13
N LEU A 12 7.69 4.54 7.31
CA LEU A 12 8.69 3.95 6.43
C LEU A 12 8.67 2.43 6.54
N SER A 13 8.64 1.88 7.76
CA SER A 13 8.61 0.43 7.97
C SER A 13 7.38 -0.23 7.35
N SER A 14 6.19 0.36 7.48
CA SER A 14 4.96 -0.21 6.91
C SER A 14 4.99 -0.30 5.38
N ILE A 15 5.75 0.57 4.71
CA ILE A 15 5.94 0.55 3.24
C ILE A 15 7.12 -0.37 2.86
N PHE A 16 8.26 -0.25 3.53
CA PHE A 16 9.49 -0.95 3.17
C PHE A 16 9.45 -2.44 3.53
N LEU A 17 8.77 -2.83 4.60
CA LEU A 17 8.68 -4.23 5.04
C LEU A 17 8.04 -5.14 3.98
N PRO A 18 6.83 -4.87 3.45
CA PRO A 18 6.24 -5.72 2.41
C PRO A 18 7.02 -5.65 1.10
N LEU A 19 7.61 -4.49 0.76
CA LEU A 19 8.41 -4.34 -0.45
C LEU A 19 9.70 -5.16 -0.41
N ASN A 20 10.41 -5.12 0.72
CA ASN A 20 11.63 -5.90 0.93
C ASN A 20 11.34 -7.40 0.98
N LEU A 21 10.18 -7.82 1.48
CA LEU A 21 9.79 -9.23 1.43
C LEU A 21 9.70 -9.74 -0.02
N ILE A 22 9.08 -8.96 -0.92
CA ILE A 22 8.95 -9.32 -2.33
C ILE A 22 10.34 -9.34 -3.00
N VAL A 23 11.12 -8.28 -2.85
CA VAL A 23 12.48 -8.20 -3.43
C VAL A 23 13.37 -9.33 -2.89
N GLY A 24 13.32 -9.61 -1.60
CA GLY A 24 14.08 -10.69 -0.97
C GLY A 24 13.66 -12.08 -1.46
N PHE A 25 12.35 -12.34 -1.56
CA PHE A 25 11.84 -13.63 -2.04
C PHE A 25 12.26 -13.92 -3.48
N PHE A 26 12.20 -12.92 -4.37
CA PHE A 26 12.63 -13.06 -5.76
C PHE A 26 14.15 -12.90 -5.98
N GLY A 27 14.88 -12.35 -5.02
CA GLY A 27 16.35 -12.22 -5.03
C GLY A 27 17.09 -13.45 -4.49
N MET A 28 16.39 -14.42 -3.93
CA MET A 28 16.98 -15.68 -3.47
C MET A 28 17.42 -16.55 -4.66
N ASN A 29 18.57 -17.21 -4.53
CA ASN A 29 19.07 -18.14 -5.55
C ASN A 29 18.36 -19.51 -5.50
N THR A 30 17.04 -19.51 -5.28
CA THR A 30 16.24 -20.73 -5.23
C THR A 30 15.88 -21.19 -6.64
N ASN A 31 15.99 -22.50 -6.88
CA ASN A 31 15.51 -23.11 -8.11
C ASN A 31 13.99 -23.25 -8.04
N ASN A 32 13.31 -23.04 -9.18
CA ASN A 32 11.86 -23.14 -9.30
C ASN A 32 11.03 -21.96 -8.70
N LEU A 33 11.59 -20.74 -8.70
CA LEU A 33 10.83 -19.53 -8.38
C LEU A 33 9.71 -19.31 -9.40
N PHE A 34 8.56 -18.83 -8.92
CA PHE A 34 7.48 -18.37 -9.78
C PHE A 34 8.03 -17.36 -10.79
N PHE A 35 7.76 -17.55 -12.08
CA PHE A 35 8.26 -16.72 -13.18
C PHE A 35 9.77 -16.79 -13.49
N LYS A 36 10.55 -17.70 -12.89
CA LYS A 36 11.99 -17.88 -13.19
C LYS A 36 12.25 -18.30 -14.64
N ASP A 37 11.41 -19.19 -15.17
CA ASP A 37 11.58 -19.73 -16.53
C ASP A 37 11.00 -18.80 -17.62
N SER A 38 10.31 -17.71 -17.21
CA SER A 38 9.77 -16.74 -18.17
C SER A 38 10.82 -15.67 -18.49
N PRO A 39 11.11 -15.38 -19.77
CA PRO A 39 12.04 -14.31 -20.16
C PRO A 39 11.60 -12.93 -19.67
N TYR A 40 10.33 -12.76 -19.33
CA TYR A 40 9.75 -11.51 -18.81
C TYR A 40 9.41 -11.57 -17.32
N GLY A 41 9.93 -12.55 -16.57
CA GLY A 41 9.62 -12.72 -15.14
C GLY A 41 9.78 -11.43 -14.34
N THR A 42 10.91 -10.74 -14.48
CA THR A 42 11.18 -9.46 -13.80
C THR A 42 10.12 -8.39 -14.09
N LEU A 43 9.61 -8.32 -15.33
CA LEU A 43 8.56 -7.35 -15.70
C LEU A 43 7.23 -7.67 -15.04
N TYR A 44 6.89 -8.96 -14.90
CA TYR A 44 5.68 -9.38 -14.17
C TYR A 44 5.76 -9.01 -12.68
N ILE A 45 6.88 -9.29 -12.02
CA ILE A 45 7.07 -8.91 -10.60
C ILE A 45 7.04 -7.39 -10.45
N PHE A 46 7.70 -6.65 -11.35
CA PHE A 46 7.68 -5.19 -11.32
C PHE A 46 6.26 -4.64 -11.48
N SER A 47 5.49 -5.18 -12.43
CA SER A 47 4.09 -4.83 -12.62
C SER A 47 3.24 -5.15 -11.39
N LEU A 48 3.45 -6.31 -10.74
CA LEU A 48 2.77 -6.70 -9.51
C LEU A 48 3.04 -5.71 -8.36
N ILE A 49 4.30 -5.32 -8.16
CA ILE A 49 4.70 -4.33 -7.15
C ILE A 49 4.01 -2.99 -7.42
N CYS A 50 4.06 -2.49 -8.66
CA CYS A 50 3.35 -1.27 -9.05
C CYS A 50 1.84 -1.40 -8.80
N CYS A 51 1.23 -2.53 -9.12
CA CYS A 51 -0.20 -2.77 -8.92
C CYS A 51 -0.57 -2.72 -7.42
N ILE A 52 0.22 -3.33 -6.55
CA ILE A 52 0.01 -3.31 -5.09
C ILE A 52 0.12 -1.87 -4.56
N LEU A 53 1.11 -1.10 -5.01
CA LEU A 53 1.25 0.31 -4.61
C LEU A 53 0.07 1.16 -5.09
N ILE A 54 -0.39 0.96 -6.33
CA ILE A 54 -1.54 1.67 -6.91
C ILE A 54 -2.83 1.31 -6.16
N VAL A 55 -3.08 0.02 -5.91
CA VAL A 55 -4.26 -0.43 -5.15
C VAL A 55 -4.22 0.12 -3.72
N GLY A 56 -3.06 0.08 -3.06
CA GLY A 56 -2.86 0.68 -1.74
C GLY A 56 -3.13 2.19 -1.74
N PHE A 57 -2.67 2.89 -2.77
CA PHE A 57 -2.91 4.33 -2.94
C PHE A 57 -4.39 4.65 -3.21
N ILE A 58 -5.05 3.90 -4.11
CA ILE A 58 -6.48 4.03 -4.40
C ILE A 58 -7.31 3.74 -3.16
N PHE A 59 -6.97 2.70 -2.38
CA PHE A 59 -7.66 2.36 -1.14
C PHE A 59 -7.50 3.46 -0.08
N TYR A 60 -6.28 3.99 0.08
CA TYR A 60 -6.01 5.11 0.96
C TYR A 60 -6.80 6.37 0.56
N HIS A 61 -6.84 6.69 -0.73
CA HIS A 61 -7.60 7.83 -1.25
C HIS A 61 -9.12 7.62 -1.13
N SER A 62 -9.61 6.40 -1.39
CA SER A 62 -11.02 6.04 -1.25
C SER A 62 -11.52 6.13 0.19
N LYS A 63 -10.66 5.86 1.18
CA LYS A 63 -10.97 6.09 2.60
C LYS A 63 -11.09 7.57 2.95
N LYS A 64 -10.29 8.44 2.34
CA LYS A 64 -10.40 9.90 2.54
C LYS A 64 -11.72 10.48 2.03
N THR A 65 -12.26 9.99 0.92
CA THR A 65 -13.54 10.47 0.38
C THR A 65 -14.73 10.05 1.25
N LYS A 66 -14.72 8.81 1.75
CA LYS A 66 -15.83 8.25 2.57
C LYS A 66 -16.02 8.99 3.90
N GLU A 67 -14.94 9.48 4.50
CA GLU A 67 -14.98 10.24 5.76
C GLU A 67 -15.54 11.66 5.54
N PHE A 68 -15.24 12.28 4.40
CA PHE A 68 -15.75 13.60 4.02
C PHE A 68 -17.28 13.59 3.82
N ASP A 69 -17.83 12.57 3.16
CA ASP A 69 -19.28 12.45 2.92
C ASP A 69 -20.08 12.16 4.20
N LEU A 70 -19.48 11.46 5.17
CA LEU A 70 -20.13 11.12 6.44
C LEU A 70 -20.27 12.33 7.37
N ASP A 71 -19.33 13.27 7.33
CA ASP A 71 -19.39 14.49 8.12
C ASP A 71 -20.43 15.48 7.58
N GLU A 72 -20.51 15.67 6.26
CA GLU A 72 -21.54 16.52 5.63
C GLU A 72 -22.96 15.99 5.90
N GLY A 73 -23.18 14.68 5.73
CA GLY A 73 -24.48 14.05 5.98
C GLY A 73 -24.95 14.15 7.45
N LYS A 74 -24.02 14.16 8.41
CA LYS A 74 -24.34 14.39 9.84
C LYS A 74 -24.61 15.88 10.14
N LYS A 75 -23.91 16.80 9.49
CA LYS A 75 -24.11 18.26 9.66
C LYS A 75 -25.48 18.70 9.14
N ALA A 76 -25.89 18.20 7.96
CA ALA A 76 -27.19 18.51 7.36
C ALA A 76 -28.37 18.04 8.24
N LYS A 77 -28.29 16.83 8.82
CA LYS A 77 -29.34 16.31 9.72
C LYS A 77 -29.44 17.05 11.06
N LYS A 78 -28.37 17.71 11.52
CA LYS A 78 -28.36 18.46 12.78
C LYS A 78 -28.94 19.88 12.65
N GLN A 79 -29.03 20.44 11.44
CA GLN A 79 -29.62 21.76 11.21
C GLN A 79 -31.13 21.74 10.93
N THR A 80 -31.70 20.57 10.62
CA THR A 80 -33.14 20.41 10.33
C THR A 80 -33.97 19.99 11.56
N LYS A 81 -33.34 19.84 12.73
CA LYS A 81 -33.97 19.39 13.98
C LYS A 81 -33.74 20.40 15.08
#